data_AF-A0A0G4L635-F1
#
_entry.id   AF-A0A0G4L635-F1
#
_cell.length_a   1.000
_cell.length_b   1.000
_cell.length_c   1.000
_cell.angle_alpha   90.00
_cell.angle_beta   90.00
_cell.angle_gamma   90.00
#
_symmetry.space_group_name_H-M   'P 1'
#
loop_
_entity.id
_entity.type
_entity.pdbx_description
1 polymer ?
#
loop_
_entity_poly.entity_id
_entity_poly.type
_entity_poly.pdbx_seq_one_letter_code
_entity_poly.pdbx_strand_id
1 'polypeptide(L)' 'GNGIATPTPIQPGMVSNCKKFHWIAQGVTCQQVISFQKITLADFVKWNTGVGSDCRTMWAETNVCVGV' A
#
# COMPACT_ATOMS: atom_id res chain seq x y z
N GLY A 1 -2.17 -0.43 20.86
CA GLY A 1 -1.79 -0.35 19.44
C GLY A 1 -0.71 -1.37 19.17
N ASN A 2 -0.74 -2.07 18.04
CA ASN A 2 0.06 -3.28 17.76
C ASN A 2 1.60 -3.09 17.69
N GLY A 3 2.19 -2.02 18.22
CA GLY A 3 3.65 -1.85 18.31
C GLY A 3 4.40 -1.76 16.97
N ILE A 4 3.70 -1.90 15.85
CA ILE A 4 4.25 -1.71 14.50
C ILE A 4 4.37 -0.20 14.27
N ALA A 5 5.61 0.28 14.17
CA ALA A 5 5.87 1.64 13.73
C ALA A 5 5.47 1.73 12.25
N THR A 6 4.46 2.54 11.94
CA THR A 6 4.09 2.83 10.55
C THR A 6 5.24 3.57 9.88
N PRO A 7 5.84 3.03 8.82
CA PRO A 7 6.94 3.69 8.13
C PRO A 7 6.45 4.97 7.47
N THR A 8 7.29 5.98 7.42
CA THR A 8 7.01 7.26 6.74
C THR A 8 7.95 7.40 5.54
N PRO A 9 7.52 8.04 4.43
CA PRO A 9 6.18 8.60 4.17
C PRO A 9 5.14 7.54 3.75
N ILE A 10 3.85 7.88 3.96
CA ILE A 10 2.69 7.11 3.50
C ILE A 10 1.70 8.04 2.81
N GLN A 11 0.92 7.50 1.87
CA GLN A 11 -0.20 8.21 1.29
C GLN A 11 -1.41 8.19 2.26
N PRO A 12 -2.19 9.28 2.38
CA PRO A 12 -3.42 9.27 3.15
C PRO A 12 -4.39 8.16 2.71
N GLY A 13 -5.06 7.51 3.67
CA GLY A 13 -5.99 6.41 3.40
C GLY A 13 -5.42 5.00 3.60
N MET A 14 -4.16 4.88 4.02
CA MET A 14 -3.63 3.60 4.50
C MET A 14 -4.25 3.20 5.85
N VAL A 15 -4.61 1.92 5.99
CA VAL A 15 -5.15 1.36 7.24
C VAL A 15 -4.13 1.37 8.38
N SER A 16 -4.62 1.58 9.61
CA SER A 16 -3.78 1.65 10.81
C SER A 16 -3.36 0.28 11.37
N ASN A 17 -4.05 -0.80 10.98
CA ASN A 17 -3.76 -2.17 11.41
C ASN A 17 -2.84 -2.93 10.45
N CYS A 18 -2.12 -2.22 9.59
CA CYS A 18 -1.19 -2.84 8.65
C CYS A 18 -0.05 -3.58 9.39
N LYS A 19 0.22 -4.82 8.98
CA LYS A 19 1.31 -5.65 9.49
C LYS A 19 2.48 -5.78 8.53
N LYS A 20 2.26 -5.54 7.23
CA LYS A 20 3.29 -5.66 6.19
C LYS A 20 3.25 -4.46 5.25
N PHE A 21 4.39 -3.81 5.08
CA PHE A 21 4.54 -2.65 4.20
C PHE A 21 5.38 -2.98 2.98
N HIS A 22 5.16 -2.24 1.90
CA HIS A 22 5.98 -2.28 0.69
C HIS A 22 6.31 -0.85 0.26
N TRP A 23 7.58 -0.60 -0.07
CA TRP A 23 8.04 0.68 -0.59
C TRP A 23 7.76 0.79 -2.08
N ILE A 24 7.08 1.86 -2.49
CA ILE A 24 6.82 2.19 -3.88
C ILE A 24 7.94 3.10 -4.36
N ALA A 25 8.91 2.55 -5.11
CA ALA A 25 9.90 3.38 -5.80
C ALA A 25 9.29 4.06 -7.04
N GLN A 26 9.95 5.10 -7.55
CA GLN A 26 9.52 5.75 -8.79
C GLN A 26 9.47 4.75 -9.96
N GLY A 27 8.35 4.74 -10.70
CA GLY A 27 8.12 3.81 -11.80
C GLY A 27 7.54 2.45 -11.40
N VAL A 28 7.41 2.16 -10.09
CA VAL A 28 6.70 0.97 -9.62
C VAL A 28 5.20 1.16 -9.79
N THR A 29 4.57 0.21 -10.44
CA THR A 29 3.12 0.20 -10.67
C THR A 29 2.41 -0.68 -9.66
N CYS A 30 1.15 -0.37 -9.40
CA CYS A 30 0.33 -1.16 -8.49
C CYS A 30 0.21 -2.63 -8.93
N GLN A 31 0.09 -2.88 -10.22
CA GLN A 31 0.01 -4.24 -10.77
C GLN A 31 1.26 -5.07 -10.45
N GLN A 32 2.45 -4.46 -10.51
CA GLN A 32 3.69 -5.13 -10.12
C GLN A 32 3.68 -5.46 -8.62
N VAL A 33 3.22 -4.54 -7.77
CA VAL A 33 3.17 -4.73 -6.32
C VAL A 33 2.21 -5.86 -5.94
N ILE A 34 0.97 -5.83 -6.44
CA ILE A 34 -0.04 -6.86 -6.12
C ILE A 34 0.38 -8.24 -6.63
N SER A 35 1.04 -8.29 -7.79
CA SER A 35 1.55 -9.54 -8.36
C SER A 35 2.73 -10.08 -7.55
N PHE A 36 3.66 -9.21 -7.16
CA PHE A 36 4.83 -9.58 -6.36
C PHE A 36 4.45 -10.04 -4.95
N GLN A 37 3.50 -9.33 -4.32
CA GLN A 37 3.00 -9.66 -2.98
C GLN A 37 1.96 -10.80 -3.00
N LYS A 38 1.49 -11.20 -4.18
CA LYS A 38 0.46 -12.23 -4.38
C LYS A 38 -0.87 -11.89 -3.66
N ILE A 39 -1.27 -10.63 -3.75
CA ILE A 39 -2.52 -10.11 -3.18
C ILE A 39 -3.47 -9.66 -4.28
N THR A 40 -4.75 -9.51 -3.96
CA THR A 40 -5.73 -9.00 -4.93
C THR A 40 -5.70 -7.47 -4.97
N LEU A 41 -6.13 -6.88 -6.09
CA LEU A 41 -6.34 -5.44 -6.19
C LEU A 41 -7.36 -4.96 -5.16
N ALA A 42 -8.43 -5.73 -4.94
CA ALA A 42 -9.48 -5.40 -3.99
C ALA A 42 -8.94 -5.29 -2.55
N ASP A 43 -8.11 -6.24 -2.12
CA ASP A 43 -7.47 -6.19 -0.80
C ASP A 43 -6.50 -5.01 -0.70
N PHE A 44 -5.69 -4.79 -1.74
CA PHE A 44 -4.73 -3.69 -1.77
C PHE A 44 -5.41 -2.32 -1.67
N VAL A 45 -6.48 -2.08 -2.43
CA VAL A 45 -7.28 -0.84 -2.37
C VAL A 45 -7.98 -0.71 -1.03
N LYS A 46 -8.51 -1.81 -0.48
CA LYS A 46 -9.14 -1.82 0.85
C LYS A 46 -8.17 -1.38 1.94
N TRP A 47 -6.91 -1.78 1.85
CA TRP A 47 -5.87 -1.38 2.81
C TRP A 47 -5.28 -0.01 2.54
N ASN A 48 -5.40 0.51 1.32
CA ASN A 48 -4.81 1.79 0.90
C ASN A 48 -5.81 2.59 0.07
N THR A 49 -6.84 3.17 0.69
CA THR A 49 -7.91 3.84 -0.07
C THR A 49 -7.42 5.05 -0.88
N GLY A 50 -6.30 5.65 -0.51
CA GLY A 50 -5.65 6.74 -1.24
C GLY A 50 -5.20 6.36 -2.66
N VAL A 51 -4.90 5.09 -2.93
CA VAL A 51 -4.41 4.65 -4.25
C VAL A 51 -5.50 4.68 -5.33
N GLY A 52 -6.76 4.90 -4.93
CA GLY A 52 -7.91 4.92 -5.82
C GLY A 52 -8.44 3.52 -6.11
N SER A 53 -9.69 3.43 -6.57
CA SER A 53 -10.35 2.14 -6.84
C SER A 53 -9.69 1.33 -7.96
N ASP A 54 -8.98 2.00 -8.87
CA ASP A 54 -8.24 1.43 -9.98
C ASP A 54 -6.71 1.49 -9.78
N CYS A 55 -6.28 1.87 -8.58
CA CYS A 55 -4.87 1.97 -8.19
C CYS A 55 -4.02 2.98 -8.98
N ARG A 56 -4.65 3.93 -9.69
CA ARG A 56 -3.95 4.91 -10.53
C ARG A 56 -3.46 6.14 -9.78
N THR A 57 -3.97 6.40 -8.58
CA THR A 57 -3.59 7.55 -7.75
C THR A 57 -2.53 7.20 -6.71
N MET A 58 -1.89 6.03 -6.84
CA MET A 58 -0.81 5.58 -5.97
C MET A 58 0.41 6.51 -6.07
N TRP A 59 0.89 7.00 -4.94
CA TRP A 59 2.08 7.86 -4.88
C TRP A 59 3.36 7.03 -4.98
N ALA A 60 4.31 7.53 -5.78
CA ALA A 60 5.69 7.08 -5.71
C ALA A 60 6.37 7.59 -4.43
N GLU A 61 7.47 6.94 -4.07
CA GLU A 61 8.28 7.24 -2.89
C GLU A 61 7.47 7.21 -1.57
N THR A 62 6.55 6.25 -1.47
CA THR A 62 5.74 6.04 -0.25
C THR A 62 5.67 4.57 0.14
N ASN A 63 5.34 4.32 1.40
CA ASN A 63 4.99 2.99 1.89
C ASN A 63 3.50 2.74 1.72
N VAL A 64 3.17 1.54 1.27
CA VAL A 64 1.79 1.03 1.18
C VAL A 64 1.63 -0.22 2.02
N CYS A 65 0.41 -0.46 2.48
CA CYS A 65 0.06 -1.68 3.16
C CYS A 65 -0.17 -2.83 2.19
N VAL A 66 0.47 -3.96 2.43
CA VAL A 66 0.33 -5.18 1.60
C VAL A 66 -0.06 -6.40 2.44
N GLY A 67 -0.46 -6.18 3.70
CA GLY A 67 -1.00 -7.22 4.57
C GLY A 67 -1.37 -6.69 5.96
N VAL A 68 -2.52 -7.15 6.47
CA VAL A 68 -3.05 -6.89 7.82
C VAL A 68 -3.02 -8.13 8.70
#